data_AF-A0A9X0D5S6-F1
#
_entry.id   AF-A0A9X0D5S6-F1
#
_cell.length_a   1.000
_cell.length_b   1.000
_cell.length_c   1.000
_cell.angle_alpha   90.00
_cell.angle_beta   90.00
_cell.angle_gamma   90.00
#
_symmetry.space_group_name_H-M   'P 1'
#
loop_
_entity.id
_entity.type
_entity.pdbx_description
1 polymer ?
#
loop_
_entity_poly.entity_id
_entity_poly.type
_entity_poly.pdbx_seq_one_letter_code
_entity_poly.pdbx_strand_id
1 'polypeptide(L)'
;MSSLISTTIYSMPSTFWRMPGVQLSFLSMSLARENPQVKTVTSKGTELDTIAFRSEDPSGRKGKGCNDDIILSCCLHYCEENFVNRLATANQPITIQRKVVLMTDDRNLRVKAYTRNVPVLTVPQFRKMARL
;
A
#
# COMPACT_ATOMS: atom_id res chain seq x y z
N MET A 1 -17.27 1.43 8.12
CA MET A 1 -16.33 1.46 9.26
C MET A 1 -15.10 0.71 8.81
N SER A 2 -14.06 1.47 8.46
CA SER A 2 -13.14 1.13 7.39
C SER A 2 -11.70 1.33 7.87
N SER A 3 -10.90 0.26 7.82
CA SER A 3 -9.52 0.23 8.28
C SER A 3 -8.61 1.07 7.37
N LEU A 4 -7.73 1.88 7.94
CA LEU A 4 -6.78 2.73 7.21
C LEU A 4 -5.50 1.96 6.90
N ILE A 5 -5.09 1.93 5.64
CA ILE A 5 -3.79 1.41 5.21
C ILE A 5 -2.97 2.61 4.73
N SER A 6 -1.86 2.87 5.43
CA SER A 6 -0.99 4.02 5.19
C SER A 6 0.25 3.57 4.41
N THR A 7 0.42 4.07 3.18
CA THR A 7 1.64 3.88 2.40
C THR A 7 2.34 5.22 2.26
N THR A 8 3.43 5.42 3.01
CA THR A 8 4.54 6.30 2.63
C THR A 8 5.76 5.91 3.45
N ILE A 9 6.89 5.74 2.77
CA ILE A 9 8.18 5.49 3.37
C ILE A 9 9.11 6.61 2.94
N TYR A 10 9.52 7.44 3.90
CA TYR A 10 10.67 8.32 3.72
C TYR A 10 11.78 7.95 4.70
N SER A 11 13.00 8.18 4.23
CA SER A 11 14.31 7.81 4.76
C SER A 11 14.45 7.98 6.28
N MET A 12 14.13 6.93 7.03
CA MET A 12 14.44 6.79 8.46
C MET A 12 14.98 5.38 8.69
N PRO A 13 15.98 5.19 9.57
CA PRO A 13 16.55 3.87 9.86
C PRO A 13 15.45 2.87 10.22
N SER A 14 15.54 1.63 9.73
CA SER A 14 14.58 0.56 10.00
C SER A 14 14.39 0.25 11.50
N THR A 15 15.34 0.65 12.34
CA THR A 15 15.28 0.59 13.80
C THR A 15 14.41 1.68 14.41
N PHE A 16 14.30 2.85 13.78
CA PHE A 16 13.50 3.99 14.28
C PHE A 16 12.00 3.72 14.18
N TRP A 17 11.59 3.00 13.12
CA TRP A 17 10.22 2.52 12.95
C TRP A 17 9.86 1.29 13.80
N ARG A 18 10.68 0.88 14.77
CA ARG A 18 10.29 -0.16 15.74
C ARG A 18 9.71 0.40 17.04
N MET A 19 9.85 1.70 17.30
CA MET A 19 9.25 2.33 18.48
C MET A 19 7.77 2.60 18.22
N PRO A 20 6.84 2.02 19.01
CA PRO A 20 5.42 2.31 18.86
C PRO A 20 5.18 3.80 19.17
N GLY A 21 4.65 4.54 18.20
CA GLY A 21 4.27 5.95 18.35
C GLY A 21 4.98 6.91 17.40
N VAL A 22 6.19 6.57 16.94
CA VAL A 22 6.96 7.38 15.98
C VAL A 22 6.34 7.35 14.58
N GLN A 23 5.77 6.21 14.18
CA GLN A 23 5.03 6.04 12.92
C GLN A 23 3.79 6.93 12.92
N LEU A 24 3.08 6.94 14.05
CA LEU A 24 1.85 7.68 14.21
C LEU A 24 2.12 9.18 14.24
N SER A 25 3.15 9.64 14.94
CA SER A 25 3.52 11.06 14.98
C SER A 25 3.98 11.56 13.60
N PHE A 26 4.80 10.78 12.89
CA PHE A 26 5.20 11.10 11.52
C PHE A 26 4.01 11.20 10.57
N LEU A 27 3.09 10.23 10.63
CA LEU A 27 1.90 10.23 9.78
C LEU A 27 0.96 11.40 10.10
N SER A 28 0.69 11.64 11.39
CA SER A 28 -0.12 12.78 11.84
C SER A 28 0.46 14.10 11.37
N MET A 29 1.78 14.29 11.51
CA MET A 29 2.46 15.52 11.09
C MET A 29 2.44 15.69 9.56
N SER A 30 2.63 14.62 8.80
CA SER A 30 2.66 14.67 7.34
C SER A 30 1.28 15.04 6.77
N LEU A 31 0.21 14.48 7.34
CA LEU A 31 -1.17 14.78 6.96
C LEU A 31 -1.60 16.18 7.42
N ALA A 32 -1.21 16.60 8.63
CA ALA A 32 -1.49 17.96 9.11
C ALA A 32 -0.81 19.05 8.27
N ARG A 33 0.25 18.71 7.53
CA ARG A 33 0.91 19.60 6.57
C ARG A 33 0.34 19.49 5.15
N GLU A 34 -0.75 18.74 4.97
CA GLU A 34 -1.40 18.52 3.67
C GLU A 34 -0.42 18.06 2.59
N ASN A 35 0.54 17.20 2.97
CA ASN A 35 1.55 16.73 2.02
C ASN A 35 0.88 15.90 0.91
N PRO A 36 0.87 16.36 -0.35
CA PRO A 36 0.16 15.68 -1.44
C PRO A 36 0.74 14.30 -1.79
N GLN A 37 1.95 13.99 -1.30
CA GLN A 37 2.62 12.71 -1.51
C GLN A 37 2.22 11.65 -0.47
N VAL A 38 1.47 12.03 0.57
CA VAL A 38 1.03 11.14 1.65
C VAL A 38 -0.49 11.12 1.69
N LYS A 39 -1.07 9.95 1.43
CA LYS A 39 -2.51 9.75 1.53
C LYS A 39 -2.81 8.56 2.41
N THR A 40 -3.97 8.59 3.05
CA THR A 40 -4.51 7.42 3.76
C THR A 40 -5.76 6.93 3.06
N VAL A 41 -5.92 5.61 2.98
CA VAL A 41 -7.01 5.00 2.23
C VAL A 41 -7.77 4.07 3.15
N THR A 42 -9.09 4.23 3.15
CA THR A 42 -9.99 3.35 3.89
C THR A 42 -10.12 1.99 3.21
N SER A 43 -10.57 0.98 3.94
CA SER A 43 -10.87 -0.36 3.38
C SER A 43 -11.91 -0.35 2.23
N LYS A 44 -12.59 0.78 1.97
CA LYS A 44 -13.54 0.96 0.86
C LYS A 44 -12.94 1.73 -0.33
N GLY A 45 -11.67 2.13 -0.27
CA GLY A 45 -11.00 2.90 -1.31
C GLY A 45 -11.15 4.42 -1.19
N THR A 46 -11.85 4.93 -0.18
CA THR A 46 -11.94 6.39 0.05
C THR A 46 -10.61 6.93 0.57
N GLU A 47 -10.04 7.91 -0.13
CA GLU A 47 -8.88 8.67 0.31
C GLU A 47 -9.27 9.64 1.42
N LEU A 48 -8.46 9.72 2.47
CA LEU A 48 -8.62 10.65 3.58
C LEU A 48 -7.33 11.46 3.77
N ASP A 49 -7.52 12.77 3.98
CA ASP A 49 -6.44 13.72 4.29
C ASP A 49 -6.15 13.79 5.80
N THR A 50 -6.88 13.02 6.62
CA THR A 50 -6.70 12.99 8.07
C THR A 50 -6.87 11.59 8.66
N ILE A 51 -6.13 11.34 9.74
CA ILE A 51 -6.21 10.11 10.55
C ILE A 51 -6.91 10.35 11.90
N ALA A 52 -7.62 11.47 12.05
CA ALA A 52 -8.39 11.80 13.25
C ALA A 52 -9.55 10.82 13.47
N PHE A 53 -10.11 10.25 12.40
CA PHE A 53 -11.18 9.27 12.48
C PHE A 53 -10.61 7.85 12.51
N ARG A 54 -10.41 7.32 13.72
CA ARG A 54 -9.98 5.94 13.95
C ARG A 54 -11.14 5.15 14.53
N SER A 55 -11.86 4.42 13.68
CA SER A 55 -12.72 3.35 14.18
C SER A 55 -11.89 2.07 14.19
N GLU A 56 -11.46 1.61 15.35
CA GLU A 56 -11.18 0.19 15.51
C GLU A 56 -12.51 -0.55 15.31
N ASP A 57 -12.53 -1.58 14.48
CA ASP A 57 -13.70 -2.47 14.38
C ASP A 57 -13.63 -3.43 15.58
N PRO A 58 -14.47 -3.27 16.62
CA PRO A 58 -14.39 -4.09 17.84
C PRO A 58 -14.88 -5.51 17.62
N SER A 59 -15.46 -5.80 16.44
CA SER A 59 -15.93 -7.14 16.09
C SER A 59 -14.74 -7.99 15.64
N GLY A 60 -14.20 -8.77 16.57
CA GLY A 60 -13.08 -9.68 16.32
C GLY A 60 -13.31 -10.56 15.09
N ARG A 61 -12.65 -10.21 13.97
CA ARG A 61 -12.13 -11.09 12.90
C ARG A 61 -13.03 -12.25 12.40
N LYS A 62 -14.35 -12.15 12.46
CA LYS A 62 -15.27 -13.11 11.84
C LYS A 62 -16.09 -12.40 10.78
N GLY A 63 -15.58 -12.37 9.55
CA GLY A 63 -16.38 -12.03 8.36
C GLY A 63 -15.80 -10.97 7.42
N LYS A 64 -14.95 -10.05 7.91
CA LYS A 64 -14.11 -9.20 7.04
C LYS A 64 -12.76 -9.91 6.87
N GLY A 65 -12.28 -10.00 5.63
CA GLY A 65 -11.01 -10.63 5.29
C GLY A 65 -9.85 -10.16 6.18
N CYS A 66 -8.78 -10.96 6.24
CA CYS A 66 -7.63 -10.62 7.06
C CYS A 66 -7.01 -9.29 6.62
N ASN A 67 -6.18 -8.67 7.46
CA ASN A 67 -5.55 -7.39 7.12
C ASN A 67 -4.82 -7.44 5.76
N ASP A 68 -4.24 -8.60 5.39
CA ASP A 68 -3.65 -8.81 4.08
C ASP A 68 -4.64 -8.58 2.94
N ASP A 69 -5.88 -9.08 3.07
CA ASP A 69 -6.90 -8.94 2.03
C ASP A 69 -7.32 -7.47 1.87
N ILE A 70 -7.38 -6.72 2.97
CA ILE A 70 -7.68 -5.28 2.95
C ILE A 70 -6.53 -4.52 2.28
N ILE A 71 -5.27 -4.83 2.64
CA ILE A 71 -4.08 -4.22 2.03
C ILE A 71 -4.05 -4.48 0.53
N LEU A 72 -4.31 -5.71 0.11
CA LEU A 72 -4.35 -6.09 -1.30
C LEU A 72 -5.49 -5.43 -2.05
N SER A 73 -6.68 -5.34 -1.44
CA SER A 73 -7.82 -4.61 -2.01
C SER A 73 -7.46 -3.14 -2.26
N CYS A 74 -6.76 -2.52 -1.31
CA CYS A 74 -6.25 -1.17 -1.48
C CYS A 74 -5.26 -1.05 -2.65
N CYS A 75 -4.31 -1.99 -2.79
CA CYS A 75 -3.39 -1.99 -3.93
C CYS A 75 -4.12 -2.16 -5.27
N LEU A 76 -5.12 -3.04 -5.32
CA LEU A 76 -5.90 -3.30 -6.52
C LEU A 76 -6.77 -2.11 -6.93
N HIS A 77 -7.24 -1.30 -5.97
CA HIS A 77 -7.96 -0.06 -6.27
C HIS A 77 -7.15 0.88 -7.17
N TYR A 78 -5.83 0.92 -6.99
CA TYR A 78 -4.91 1.71 -7.82
C TYR A 78 -4.38 0.96 -9.05
N CYS A 79 -4.73 -0.31 -9.21
CA CYS A 79 -4.42 -1.08 -10.41
C CYS A 79 -5.49 -0.84 -11.48
N GLU A 80 -5.48 0.33 -12.10
CA GLU A 80 -6.23 0.53 -13.36
C GLU A 80 -5.71 -0.43 -14.43
N GLU A 81 -6.63 -1.04 -15.20
CA GLU A 81 -6.30 -1.94 -16.31
C GLU A 81 -5.72 -1.18 -17.52
N ASN A 82 -4.49 -0.68 -17.35
CA ASN A 82 -3.71 -0.06 -18.42
C ASN A 82 -2.89 -1.15 -19.13
N PHE A 83 -3.56 -1.88 -20.01
CA PHE A 83 -2.89 -2.77 -20.95
C PHE A 83 -2.12 -1.92 -21.97
N VAL A 84 -0.79 -2.05 -21.98
CA VAL A 84 0.06 -1.36 -22.96
C VAL A 84 -0.11 -1.97 -24.35
N ASN A 85 -0.33 -3.28 -24.39
CA ASN A 85 -0.67 -4.02 -25.60
C ASN A 85 -1.83 -4.97 -25.27
N ARG A 86 -3.04 -4.64 -25.72
CA ARG A 86 -4.22 -5.50 -25.55
C ARG A 86 -4.20 -6.73 -26.46
N LEU A 87 -3.42 -6.67 -27.54
CA LEU A 87 -3.30 -7.75 -28.52
C LEU A 87 -1.92 -8.42 -28.35
N ALA A 88 -1.92 -9.65 -27.85
CA ALA A 88 -0.75 -10.52 -27.91
C ALA A 88 -0.57 -10.96 -29.36
N THR A 89 0.15 -10.19 -30.16
CA THR A 89 0.65 -10.71 -31.44
C THR A 89 1.65 -11.83 -31.12
N ALA A 90 1.74 -12.87 -31.94
CA ALA A 90 2.50 -14.10 -31.69
C ALA A 90 3.96 -13.93 -31.21
N ASN A 91 4.55 -12.74 -31.37
CA ASN A 91 5.92 -12.41 -30.98
C ASN A 91 6.06 -11.38 -29.84
N GLN A 92 4.99 -10.94 -29.18
CA GLN A 92 5.10 -9.95 -28.08
C GLN A 92 4.29 -10.32 -26.83
N PRO A 93 4.92 -10.30 -25.64
CA PRO A 93 4.21 -10.55 -24.39
C PRO A 93 3.25 -9.40 -24.06
N ILE A 94 2.10 -9.76 -23.47
CA ILE A 94 1.17 -8.77 -22.91
C ILE A 94 1.88 -8.04 -21.77
N THR A 95 2.03 -6.73 -21.92
CA THR A 95 2.62 -5.88 -20.88
C THR A 95 1.52 -5.13 -20.15
N ILE A 96 1.46 -5.29 -18.83
CA ILE A 96 0.51 -4.62 -17.96
C ILE A 96 1.27 -3.54 -17.19
N GLN A 97 0.87 -2.28 -17.34
CA GLN A 97 1.42 -1.20 -16.54
C GLN A 97 0.67 -1.09 -15.21
N ARG A 98 1.42 -1.06 -14.11
CA ARG A 98 0.89 -0.89 -12.75
C ARG A 98 1.50 0.37 -12.15
N LYS A 99 0.66 1.31 -11.73
CA LYS A 99 1.06 2.57 -11.07
C LYS A 99 1.28 2.41 -9.55
N VAL A 100 1.20 1.18 -9.03
CA VAL A 100 1.28 0.86 -7.61
C VAL A 100 2.37 -0.17 -7.33
N VAL A 101 3.03 -0.03 -6.19
CA VAL A 101 3.99 -0.99 -5.64
C VAL A 101 3.63 -1.21 -4.17
N LEU A 102 3.48 -2.48 -3.76
CA LEU A 102 3.34 -2.85 -2.36
C LEU A 102 4.72 -2.96 -1.71
N MET A 103 4.94 -2.22 -0.63
CA MET A 103 6.19 -2.31 0.14
C MET A 103 6.03 -3.22 1.35
N THR A 104 6.66 -4.40 1.34
CA THR A 104 6.61 -5.35 2.47
C THR A 104 7.78 -6.32 2.48
N ASP A 105 8.21 -6.72 3.68
CA ASP A 105 9.14 -7.83 3.92
C ASP A 105 8.41 -9.15 4.25
N ASP A 106 7.08 -9.12 4.43
CA ASP A 106 6.29 -10.31 4.77
C ASP A 106 6.15 -11.28 3.59
N ARG A 107 6.53 -12.54 3.81
CA ARG A 107 6.53 -13.57 2.77
C ARG A 107 5.12 -13.95 2.30
N ASN A 108 4.15 -14.04 3.22
CA ASN A 108 2.79 -14.49 2.91
C ASN A 108 2.04 -13.42 2.11
N LEU A 109 2.14 -12.17 2.54
CA LEU A 109 1.55 -11.03 1.84
C LEU A 109 2.19 -10.85 0.46
N ARG A 110 3.51 -11.04 0.34
CA ARG A 110 4.21 -11.01 -0.96
C ARG A 110 3.70 -12.08 -1.92
N VAL A 111 3.50 -13.31 -1.44
CA VAL A 111 2.91 -14.39 -2.27
C VAL A 111 1.49 -14.01 -2.71
N LYS A 112 0.65 -13.51 -1.80
CA LYS A 112 -0.73 -13.08 -2.11
C LYS A 112 -0.80 -11.90 -3.08
N ALA A 113 0.21 -11.03 -3.11
CA ALA A 113 0.32 -9.92 -4.05
C ALA A 113 0.71 -10.38 -5.45
N TYR A 114 1.66 -11.30 -5.56
CA TYR A 114 2.08 -11.86 -6.85
C TYR A 114 0.95 -12.61 -7.56
N THR A 115 0.10 -13.34 -6.83
CA THR A 115 -1.08 -13.99 -7.45
C THR A 115 -2.10 -13.01 -8.01
N ARG A 116 -2.03 -11.72 -7.63
CA ARG A 116 -2.90 -10.63 -8.09
C ARG A 116 -2.19 -9.65 -9.03
N ASN A 117 -0.97 -10.00 -9.50
CA ASN A 117 -0.12 -9.17 -10.34
C ASN A 117 0.18 -7.78 -9.72
N VAL A 118 0.25 -7.69 -8.39
CA VAL A 118 0.66 -6.48 -7.68
C VAL A 118 2.18 -6.50 -7.51
N PRO A 119 2.92 -5.49 -8.01
CA PRO A 119 4.37 -5.40 -7.81
C PRO A 119 4.71 -5.29 -6.32
N VAL A 120 5.75 -6.00 -5.87
CA VAL A 120 6.18 -5.99 -4.47
C VAL A 120 7.67 -5.70 -4.38
N LEU A 121 8.05 -4.81 -3.47
CA LEU A 121 9.45 -4.52 -3.15
C LEU A 121 9.63 -4.37 -1.65
N THR A 122 10.82 -4.64 -1.15
CA THR A 122 11.17 -4.25 0.22
C THR A 122 11.50 -2.75 0.25
N VAL A 123 11.42 -2.14 1.44
CA VAL A 123 11.76 -0.72 1.61
C VAL A 123 13.18 -0.41 1.09
N PRO A 124 14.22 -1.20 1.43
CA PRO A 124 15.56 -0.93 0.91
C PRO A 124 15.67 -1.12 -0.60
N GLN A 125 14.97 -2.09 -1.18
CA GLN A 125 14.95 -2.30 -2.63
C GLN A 125 14.31 -1.12 -3.36
N PHE A 126 13.15 -0.65 -2.88
CA PHE A 126 12.46 0.50 -3.46
C PHE A 126 13.35 1.74 -3.42
N ARG A 127 13.99 2.00 -2.27
CA ARG A 127 14.93 3.12 -2.10
C ARG A 127 16.07 3.05 -3.12
N LYS A 128 16.68 1.89 -3.31
CA LYS A 128 17.74 1.67 -4.32
C LYS A 128 17.24 1.94 -5.74
N MET A 129 16.02 1.50 -6.09
CA MET A 129 15.46 1.74 -7.44
C MET A 129 15.11 3.21 -7.66
N ALA A 130 14.56 3.87 -6.64
CA ALA A 130 14.18 5.28 -6.68
C ALA A 130 15.38 6.24 -6.60
N ARG A 131 16.60 5.72 -6.38
CA ARG A 131 17.83 6.50 -6.15
C ARG A 131 17.68 7.48 -4.98
N LEU A 132 17.01 7.00 -3.92
CA LEU A 132 16.75 7.70 -2.66
C LEU A 132 17.67 7.22 -1.53
#